data_AF-A0A8C8STT2-F1
#
_entry.id   AF-A0A8C8STT2-F1
#
_cell.length_a   1.000
_cell.length_b   1.000
_cell.length_c   1.000
_cell.angle_alpha   90.00
_cell.angle_beta   90.00
_cell.angle_gamma   90.00
#
_symmetry.space_group_name_H-M   'P 1'
#
loop_
_entity.id
_entity.type
_entity.pdbx_description
1 polymer ?
#
loop_
_entity_poly.entity_id
_entity_poly.type
_entity_poly.pdbx_seq_one_letter_code
_entity_poly.pdbx_strand_id
1 'polypeptide(L)'
;MGRTVTVATCALNQWALDFDGNLARIFKSKGAARLLGYGCSDHYYESDTLLHSFEVLAKLLESPATQDIICDVGMPVMCRNVRYNCRVIFLNKKILLIRPKMILANAGNYRELRWFTPWSRARRVEEYFLPRMIQEVTGQETVPFGDAVLATKDTCLGSEICEELWAPNSPHIEMGLDGVEIFTNSSGSHHVLRKAHTRVDLVNSATAKNGGIYILANQKGCDGDRLYYDGCAMISMNGDTIAQGSQFSLNDVEVLVATLDLEDVRSYRAEISSRNLVASKVNSYPRIKVNFALSCSDDVCVSTCEPIKWRYYSPEEEISLGPACWLWDYLRRSNQAGFLLPLSGGIDSSATACIVYSMCRQVCLAVKNGSKLCVRPCPSNQKPSQSVGPDFRSSRLRLWGFGQL
;
A
#
# COMPACT_ATOMS: atom_id res chain seq x y z
N MET A 1 22.33 -7.13 20.77
CA MET A 1 21.28 -6.23 20.29
C MET A 1 21.51 -6.14 18.81
N GLY A 2 20.65 -6.76 18.01
CA GLY A 2 20.81 -6.56 16.57
C GLY A 2 20.38 -5.14 16.23
N ARG A 3 21.10 -4.56 15.29
CA ARG A 3 21.24 -3.13 15.09
C ARG A 3 20.58 -2.72 13.78
N THR A 4 20.88 -3.45 12.71
CA THR A 4 20.41 -3.13 11.37
C THR A 4 19.20 -3.97 10.98
N VAL A 5 18.14 -3.30 10.49
CA VAL A 5 16.91 -3.93 10.00
C VAL A 5 16.69 -3.61 8.53
N THR A 6 16.24 -4.58 7.76
CA THR A 6 15.79 -4.37 6.37
C THR A 6 14.27 -4.46 6.33
N VAL A 7 13.63 -3.35 5.97
CA VAL A 7 12.18 -3.25 5.90
C VAL A 7 11.72 -3.02 4.48
N ALA A 8 10.49 -3.44 4.19
CA ALA A 8 9.88 -3.25 2.88
C ALA A 8 8.50 -2.60 2.98
N THR A 9 8.19 -1.76 1.99
CA THR A 9 6.84 -1.25 1.71
C THR A 9 6.53 -1.45 0.25
N CYS A 10 5.26 -1.27 -0.15
CA CYS A 10 4.90 -1.43 -1.54
C CYS A 10 3.78 -0.48 -1.99
N ALA A 11 3.67 -0.37 -3.31
CA ALA A 11 2.52 0.18 -4.00
C ALA A 11 1.93 -0.87 -4.95
N LEU A 12 0.69 -1.29 -4.71
CA LEU A 12 0.02 -2.33 -5.50
C LEU A 12 -1.16 -1.78 -6.28
N ASN A 13 -1.29 -2.26 -7.51
CA ASN A 13 -2.44 -2.00 -8.37
C ASN A 13 -3.55 -3.03 -8.16
N GLN A 14 -4.14 -2.98 -6.98
CA GLN A 14 -5.27 -3.84 -6.62
C GLN A 14 -6.52 -3.44 -7.40
N TRP A 15 -7.41 -4.42 -7.56
CA TRP A 15 -8.70 -4.26 -8.22
C TRP A 15 -9.79 -4.75 -7.28
N ALA A 16 -10.84 -3.94 -7.07
CA ALA A 16 -11.96 -4.30 -6.21
C ALA A 16 -12.51 -5.68 -6.59
N LEU A 17 -12.61 -6.56 -5.60
CA LEU A 17 -13.13 -7.94 -5.72
C LEU A 17 -12.32 -8.91 -6.60
N ASP A 18 -11.19 -8.49 -7.20
CA ASP A 18 -10.25 -9.37 -7.92
C ASP A 18 -9.37 -10.15 -6.93
N PHE A 19 -9.98 -11.04 -6.13
CA PHE A 19 -9.28 -11.75 -5.04
C PHE A 19 -8.05 -12.53 -5.53
N ASP A 20 -8.14 -13.20 -6.69
CA ASP A 20 -7.03 -13.95 -7.26
C ASP A 20 -5.89 -13.06 -7.76
N GLY A 21 -6.22 -11.99 -8.50
CA GLY A 21 -5.20 -11.04 -8.97
C GLY A 21 -4.57 -10.28 -7.81
N ASN A 22 -5.36 -9.91 -6.81
CA ASN A 22 -4.86 -9.21 -5.62
C ASN A 22 -3.93 -10.11 -4.81
N LEU A 23 -4.27 -11.40 -4.61
CA LEU A 23 -3.40 -12.39 -4.00
C LEU A 23 -2.08 -12.53 -4.77
N ALA A 24 -2.14 -12.64 -6.10
CA ALA A 24 -0.95 -12.76 -6.94
C ALA A 24 -0.04 -11.53 -6.86
N ARG A 25 -0.61 -10.32 -6.71
CA ARG A 25 0.16 -9.07 -6.51
C ARG A 25 0.82 -9.03 -5.12
N ILE A 26 0.14 -9.52 -4.07
CA ILE A 26 0.70 -9.60 -2.71
C ILE A 26 1.86 -10.59 -2.62
N PHE A 27 1.75 -11.75 -3.28
CA PHE A 27 2.87 -12.70 -3.32
C PHE A 27 4.10 -12.11 -4.00
N LYS A 28 3.92 -11.37 -5.08
CA LYS A 28 5.02 -10.67 -5.75
C LYS A 28 5.64 -9.57 -4.90
N SER A 29 4.91 -8.99 -3.95
CA SER A 29 5.43 -7.98 -3.02
C SER A 29 6.03 -8.53 -1.74
N LYS A 30 6.01 -9.87 -1.55
CA LYS A 30 6.46 -10.55 -0.32
C LYS A 30 5.70 -10.14 0.95
N GLY A 31 4.40 -9.82 0.86
CA GLY A 31 3.49 -9.90 2.02
C GLY A 31 3.12 -8.60 2.76
N ALA A 32 3.35 -7.41 2.21
CA ALA A 32 2.76 -6.17 2.73
C ALA A 32 1.72 -5.63 1.73
N ALA A 33 0.41 -5.65 2.01
CA ALA A 33 -0.64 -5.01 1.17
C ALA A 33 -2.11 -5.26 1.59
N ARG A 34 -3.07 -4.55 0.98
CA ARG A 34 -4.52 -4.81 1.11
C ARG A 34 -4.98 -5.99 0.24
N LEU A 35 -5.86 -6.86 0.76
CA LEU A 35 -6.28 -8.13 0.13
C LEU A 35 -7.27 -8.01 -1.04
N LEU A 36 -8.14 -7.02 -1.03
CA LEU A 36 -9.33 -6.91 -1.91
C LEU A 36 -9.40 -5.62 -2.75
N GLY A 37 -8.41 -4.73 -2.63
CA GLY A 37 -8.52 -3.34 -3.08
C GLY A 37 -9.33 -2.46 -2.12
N TYR A 38 -9.12 -1.15 -2.15
CA TYR A 38 -9.80 -0.21 -1.24
C TYR A 38 -11.26 0.06 -1.65
N GLY A 39 -11.53 0.22 -2.94
CA GLY A 39 -12.77 0.74 -3.52
C GLY A 39 -13.97 -0.21 -3.61
N CYS A 40 -14.07 -1.26 -2.76
CA CYS A 40 -15.19 -2.21 -2.83
C CYS A 40 -16.57 -1.59 -2.52
N SER A 41 -16.62 -0.40 -1.91
CA SER A 41 -17.86 0.34 -1.66
C SER A 41 -18.94 -0.52 -0.98
N ASP A 42 -20.17 -0.55 -1.48
CA ASP A 42 -21.28 -1.27 -0.83
C ASP A 42 -21.11 -2.80 -0.83
N HIS A 43 -20.19 -3.36 -1.61
CA HIS A 43 -19.82 -4.78 -1.48
C HIS A 43 -19.23 -5.10 -0.10
N TYR A 44 -18.78 -4.12 0.68
CA TYR A 44 -18.44 -4.34 2.09
C TYR A 44 -19.63 -4.82 2.94
N TYR A 45 -20.88 -4.60 2.52
CA TYR A 45 -22.05 -5.15 3.19
C TYR A 45 -22.25 -6.64 2.93
N GLU A 46 -21.75 -7.15 1.81
CA GLU A 46 -21.87 -8.55 1.40
C GLU A 46 -20.94 -9.42 2.26
N SER A 47 -21.47 -10.52 2.80
CA SER A 47 -20.70 -11.49 3.58
C SER A 47 -19.56 -12.11 2.78
N ASP A 48 -19.76 -12.25 1.48
CA ASP A 48 -18.82 -12.89 0.56
C ASP A 48 -17.50 -12.11 0.49
N THR A 49 -17.56 -10.78 0.62
CA THR A 49 -16.35 -9.94 0.75
C THR A 49 -15.52 -10.34 1.96
N LEU A 50 -16.15 -10.64 3.12
CA LEU A 50 -15.43 -11.10 4.30
C LEU A 50 -14.91 -12.54 4.11
N LEU A 51 -15.75 -13.43 3.55
CA LEU A 51 -15.40 -14.83 3.31
C LEU A 51 -14.17 -14.95 2.40
N HIS A 52 -14.22 -14.36 1.21
CA HIS A 52 -13.13 -14.44 0.24
C HIS A 52 -11.86 -13.73 0.73
N SER A 53 -11.99 -12.71 1.58
CA SER A 53 -10.83 -12.12 2.26
C SER A 53 -10.13 -13.11 3.19
N PHE A 54 -10.91 -13.92 3.93
CA PHE A 54 -10.33 -14.97 4.77
C PHE A 54 -9.76 -16.13 3.95
N GLU A 55 -10.35 -16.49 2.82
CA GLU A 55 -9.78 -17.49 1.90
C GLU A 55 -8.44 -17.03 1.32
N VAL A 56 -8.34 -15.75 0.93
CA VAL A 56 -7.08 -15.13 0.50
C VAL A 56 -6.06 -15.13 1.65
N LEU A 57 -6.48 -14.77 2.86
CA LEU A 57 -5.61 -14.81 4.04
C LEU A 57 -5.11 -16.23 4.33
N ALA A 58 -5.94 -17.25 4.22
CA ALA A 58 -5.55 -18.65 4.39
C ALA A 58 -4.45 -19.05 3.39
N LYS A 59 -4.64 -18.71 2.11
CA LYS A 59 -3.63 -18.95 1.06
C LYS A 59 -2.32 -18.20 1.34
N LEU A 60 -2.39 -16.98 1.87
CA LEU A 60 -1.20 -16.23 2.28
C LEU A 60 -0.47 -16.91 3.44
N LEU A 61 -1.20 -17.31 4.49
CA LEU A 61 -0.63 -17.98 5.65
C LEU A 61 0.09 -19.28 5.26
N GLU A 62 -0.49 -20.08 4.36
CA GLU A 62 0.09 -21.36 3.93
C GLU A 62 1.33 -21.20 3.04
N SER A 63 1.53 -20.04 2.43
CA SER A 63 2.55 -19.83 1.42
C SER A 63 3.97 -19.87 1.98
N PRO A 64 4.90 -20.59 1.34
CA PRO A 64 6.32 -20.52 1.69
C PRO A 64 6.92 -19.13 1.50
N ALA A 65 6.32 -18.28 0.64
CA ALA A 65 6.83 -16.95 0.37
C ALA A 65 6.70 -15.96 1.55
N THR A 66 5.86 -16.28 2.54
CA THR A 66 5.64 -15.48 3.75
C THR A 66 6.37 -16.07 4.97
N GLN A 67 7.28 -17.00 4.75
CA GLN A 67 8.10 -17.57 5.81
C GLN A 67 9.21 -16.60 6.21
N ASP A 68 9.44 -16.49 7.52
CA ASP A 68 10.49 -15.68 8.16
C ASP A 68 10.44 -14.19 7.80
N ILE A 69 9.24 -13.70 7.54
CA ILE A 69 8.92 -12.29 7.32
C ILE A 69 7.62 -11.93 8.04
N ILE A 70 7.60 -10.80 8.75
CA ILE A 70 6.35 -10.27 9.31
C ILE A 70 5.56 -9.66 8.15
N CYS A 71 4.36 -10.17 7.92
CA CYS A 71 3.44 -9.68 6.90
C CYS A 71 2.34 -8.86 7.55
N ASP A 72 2.05 -7.69 6.98
CA ASP A 72 0.99 -6.78 7.43
C ASP A 72 0.02 -6.54 6.27
N VAL A 73 -1.16 -7.16 6.34
CA VAL A 73 -2.16 -7.12 5.27
C VAL A 73 -3.48 -6.48 5.70
N GLY A 74 -4.16 -5.83 4.76
CA GLY A 74 -5.41 -5.12 5.04
C GLY A 74 -6.65 -5.87 4.58
N MET A 75 -7.63 -6.06 5.46
CA MET A 75 -8.92 -6.67 5.11
C MET A 75 -10.06 -6.21 6.04
N PRO A 76 -11.34 -6.29 5.61
CA PRO A 76 -12.47 -6.12 6.50
C PRO A 76 -12.57 -7.32 7.44
N VAL A 77 -12.80 -7.07 8.73
CA VAL A 77 -13.04 -8.11 9.74
C VAL A 77 -14.28 -7.74 10.52
N MET A 78 -15.15 -8.72 10.76
CA MET A 78 -16.31 -8.55 11.62
C MET A 78 -16.02 -9.16 12.99
N CYS A 79 -15.98 -8.33 14.04
CA CYS A 79 -15.84 -8.76 15.43
C CYS A 79 -17.14 -8.44 16.17
N ARG A 80 -17.77 -9.45 16.81
CA ARG A 80 -19.01 -9.29 17.59
C ARG A 80 -20.13 -8.56 16.82
N ASN A 81 -20.35 -8.94 15.57
CA ASN A 81 -21.29 -8.31 14.63
C ASN A 81 -20.98 -6.84 14.27
N VAL A 82 -19.78 -6.34 14.54
CA VAL A 82 -19.33 -5.00 14.13
C VAL A 82 -18.21 -5.14 13.10
N ARG A 83 -18.33 -4.42 11.98
CA ARG A 83 -17.37 -4.47 10.87
C ARG A 83 -16.29 -3.40 11.03
N TYR A 84 -15.03 -3.82 10.92
CA TYR A 84 -13.86 -2.96 11.06
C TYR A 84 -12.96 -3.08 9.84
N ASN A 85 -12.36 -1.95 9.43
CA ASN A 85 -11.26 -1.92 8.47
C ASN A 85 -9.98 -2.29 9.25
N CYS A 86 -9.38 -3.45 8.98
CA CYS A 86 -8.33 -4.00 9.83
C CYS A 86 -7.01 -4.20 9.10
N ARG A 87 -5.94 -4.19 9.89
CA ARG A 87 -4.66 -4.80 9.59
C ARG A 87 -4.60 -6.16 10.26
N VAL A 88 -4.21 -7.18 9.52
CA VAL A 88 -3.95 -8.53 10.01
C VAL A 88 -2.46 -8.75 9.88
N ILE A 89 -1.77 -8.80 11.02
CA ILE A 89 -0.33 -8.97 11.09
C ILE A 89 -0.03 -10.43 11.44
N PHE A 90 0.76 -11.10 10.62
CA PHE A 90 1.08 -12.51 10.79
C PHE A 90 2.55 -12.80 10.49
N LEU A 91 3.03 -13.90 11.05
CA LEU A 91 4.38 -14.42 10.87
C LEU A 91 4.32 -15.94 10.98
N ASN A 92 4.97 -16.65 10.06
CA ASN A 92 5.17 -18.11 10.15
C ASN A 92 3.87 -18.87 10.47
N LYS A 93 2.84 -18.69 9.63
CA LYS A 93 1.50 -19.31 9.76
C LYS A 93 0.74 -18.95 11.04
N LYS A 94 1.18 -17.94 11.81
CA LYS A 94 0.50 -17.48 13.01
C LYS A 94 0.09 -16.02 12.87
N ILE A 95 -1.18 -15.73 13.13
CA ILE A 95 -1.66 -14.35 13.24
C ILE A 95 -1.24 -13.83 14.61
N LEU A 96 -0.53 -12.70 14.60
CA LEU A 96 0.01 -12.03 15.78
C LEU A 96 -0.99 -11.04 16.37
N LEU A 97 -1.61 -10.23 15.51
CA LEU A 97 -2.52 -9.15 15.91
C LEU A 97 -3.47 -8.81 14.75
N ILE A 98 -4.74 -8.57 15.08
CA ILE A 98 -5.68 -7.88 14.20
C ILE A 98 -5.91 -6.47 14.75
N ARG A 99 -5.38 -5.45 14.07
CA ARG A 99 -5.49 -4.03 14.46
C ARG A 99 -6.61 -3.35 13.65
N PRO A 100 -7.79 -3.07 14.24
CA PRO A 100 -8.85 -2.32 13.58
C PRO A 100 -8.53 -0.83 13.51
N LYS A 101 -8.96 -0.15 12.44
CA LYS A 101 -8.84 1.30 12.26
C LYS A 101 -9.67 2.05 13.30
N MET A 102 -9.07 3.08 13.88
CA MET A 102 -9.65 3.89 14.96
C MET A 102 -10.21 5.22 14.44
N ILE A 103 -9.64 5.76 13.36
CA ILE A 103 -10.07 7.02 12.74
C ILE A 103 -10.46 6.74 11.29
N LEU A 104 -11.74 6.90 10.97
CA LEU A 104 -12.29 6.60 9.65
C LEU A 104 -12.39 7.86 8.79
N ALA A 105 -12.03 7.73 7.52
CA ALA A 105 -12.13 8.80 6.53
C ALA A 105 -13.58 8.96 6.08
N ASN A 106 -14.14 10.16 6.27
CA ASN A 106 -15.52 10.47 5.91
C ASN A 106 -15.70 11.85 5.26
N ALA A 107 -14.70 12.28 4.49
CA ALA A 107 -14.68 13.56 3.77
C ALA A 107 -14.38 13.37 2.28
N GLY A 108 -14.96 14.25 1.44
CA GLY A 108 -14.79 14.21 -0.01
C GLY A 108 -15.29 12.91 -0.62
N ASN A 109 -14.40 12.18 -1.30
CA ASN A 109 -14.72 10.87 -1.89
C ASN A 109 -14.77 9.72 -0.86
N TYR A 110 -14.28 9.93 0.37
CA TYR A 110 -14.26 8.89 1.39
C TYR A 110 -15.54 8.86 2.21
N ARG A 111 -16.05 7.65 2.46
CA ARG A 111 -17.29 7.39 3.22
C ARG A 111 -17.17 6.13 4.07
N GLU A 112 -16.02 5.90 4.71
CA GLU A 112 -15.75 4.64 5.42
C GLU A 112 -16.79 4.34 6.52
N LEU A 113 -17.36 5.37 7.17
CA LEU A 113 -18.42 5.22 8.18
C LEU A 113 -19.70 4.57 7.64
N ARG A 114 -19.89 4.54 6.32
CA ARG A 114 -21.01 3.81 5.70
C ARG A 114 -20.90 2.31 5.99
N TRP A 115 -19.69 1.75 5.96
CA TRP A 115 -19.47 0.29 6.00
C TRP A 115 -18.77 -0.19 7.28
N PHE A 116 -17.97 0.67 7.89
CA PHE A 116 -17.09 0.35 9.01
C PHE A 116 -17.41 1.17 10.25
N THR A 117 -17.08 0.60 11.41
CA THR A 117 -17.10 1.28 12.70
C THR A 117 -15.67 1.53 13.18
N PRO A 118 -15.34 2.70 13.74
CA PRO A 118 -14.03 2.92 14.34
C PRO A 118 -13.87 2.07 15.61
N TRP A 119 -12.67 1.56 15.85
CA TRP A 119 -12.34 0.99 17.15
C TRP A 119 -12.22 2.08 18.21
N SER A 120 -13.14 2.07 19.17
CA SER A 120 -13.29 3.12 20.20
C SER A 120 -12.57 2.82 21.51
N ARG A 121 -12.01 1.61 21.68
CA ARG A 121 -11.37 1.16 22.93
C ARG A 121 -9.85 1.30 22.82
N ALA A 122 -9.36 2.52 22.85
CA ALA A 122 -7.92 2.82 22.78
C ALA A 122 -7.13 2.01 23.84
N ARG A 123 -5.94 1.51 23.46
CA ARG A 123 -5.03 0.70 24.29
C ARG A 123 -5.68 -0.53 24.93
N ARG A 124 -6.68 -1.12 24.26
CA ARG A 124 -7.31 -2.37 24.70
C ARG A 124 -7.31 -3.38 23.57
N VAL A 125 -7.18 -4.64 23.97
CA VAL A 125 -7.35 -5.80 23.12
C VAL A 125 -8.46 -6.69 23.67
N GLU A 126 -9.15 -7.38 22.78
CA GLU A 126 -10.06 -8.47 23.10
C GLU A 126 -9.66 -9.72 22.32
N GLU A 127 -10.12 -10.87 22.77
CA GLU A 127 -9.95 -12.11 22.03
C GLU A 127 -10.92 -12.15 20.84
N TYR A 128 -10.37 -12.39 19.66
CA TYR A 128 -11.12 -12.62 18.44
C TYR A 128 -11.06 -14.10 18.07
N PHE A 129 -12.22 -14.74 17.97
CA PHE A 129 -12.36 -16.11 17.51
C PHE A 129 -12.13 -16.19 16.01
N LEU A 130 -11.13 -16.96 15.60
CA LEU A 130 -10.79 -17.13 14.19
C LEU A 130 -11.82 -18.02 13.47
N PRO A 131 -12.13 -17.77 12.19
CA PRO A 131 -12.91 -18.70 11.37
C PRO A 131 -12.24 -20.07 11.29
N ARG A 132 -13.03 -21.16 11.22
CA ARG A 132 -12.51 -22.55 11.19
C ARG A 132 -11.42 -22.76 10.13
N MET A 133 -11.59 -22.21 8.92
CA MET A 133 -10.56 -22.28 7.86
C MET A 133 -9.21 -21.68 8.27
N ILE A 134 -9.20 -20.64 9.11
CA ILE A 134 -7.96 -20.06 9.63
C ILE A 134 -7.44 -20.89 10.81
N GLN A 135 -8.31 -21.44 11.65
CA GLN A 135 -7.90 -22.33 12.74
C GLN A 135 -7.20 -23.59 12.19
N GLU A 136 -7.69 -24.16 11.09
CA GLU A 136 -7.09 -25.32 10.41
C GLU A 136 -5.66 -25.04 9.92
N VAL A 137 -5.44 -23.84 9.37
CA VAL A 137 -4.11 -23.42 8.87
C VAL A 137 -3.15 -23.05 10.00
N THR A 138 -3.64 -22.28 10.97
CA THR A 138 -2.81 -21.64 12.00
C THR A 138 -2.69 -22.46 13.26
N GLY A 139 -3.65 -23.34 13.57
CA GLY A 139 -3.79 -23.99 14.87
C GLY A 139 -4.06 -23.02 16.02
N GLN A 140 -4.60 -21.82 15.74
CA GLN A 140 -4.99 -20.83 16.76
C GLN A 140 -6.52 -20.77 16.85
N GLU A 141 -7.07 -20.86 18.06
CA GLU A 141 -8.50 -20.66 18.29
C GLU A 141 -8.86 -19.16 18.29
N THR A 142 -8.05 -18.37 19.01
CA THR A 142 -8.22 -16.93 19.16
C THR A 142 -6.94 -16.16 18.89
N VAL A 143 -7.09 -14.87 18.57
CA VAL A 143 -6.00 -13.91 18.41
C VAL A 143 -6.33 -12.57 19.06
N PRO A 144 -5.33 -11.76 19.44
CA PRO A 144 -5.56 -10.40 19.91
C PRO A 144 -6.20 -9.54 18.82
N PHE A 145 -7.28 -8.85 19.17
CA PHE A 145 -7.97 -7.86 18.33
C PHE A 145 -8.10 -6.53 19.07
N GLY A 146 -7.55 -5.46 18.50
CA GLY A 146 -7.63 -4.14 19.10
C GLY A 146 -6.37 -3.31 18.94
N ASP A 147 -6.17 -2.36 19.85
CA ASP A 147 -5.11 -1.35 19.79
C ASP A 147 -3.90 -1.80 20.63
N ALA A 148 -2.90 -2.36 19.94
CA ALA A 148 -1.70 -2.97 20.51
C ALA A 148 -0.49 -2.79 19.59
N VAL A 149 0.70 -3.06 20.13
CA VAL A 149 1.99 -3.00 19.42
C VAL A 149 2.69 -4.36 19.46
N LEU A 150 3.56 -4.64 18.49
CA LEU A 150 4.34 -5.87 18.43
C LEU A 150 5.73 -5.65 19.03
N ALA A 151 6.04 -6.38 20.09
CA ALA A 151 7.36 -6.38 20.71
C ALA A 151 8.13 -7.61 20.26
N THR A 152 9.13 -7.40 19.41
CA THR A 152 10.06 -8.44 18.95
C THR A 152 11.27 -8.52 19.90
N LYS A 153 12.27 -9.36 19.60
CA LYS A 153 13.47 -9.48 20.44
C LYS A 153 14.33 -8.22 20.44
N ASP A 154 14.30 -7.46 19.36
CA ASP A 154 15.23 -6.38 19.05
C ASP A 154 14.56 -5.04 18.79
N THR A 155 13.26 -5.00 18.47
CA THR A 155 12.52 -3.75 18.23
C THR A 155 11.02 -3.83 18.56
N CYS A 156 10.33 -2.70 18.47
CA CYS A 156 8.89 -2.58 18.67
C CYS A 156 8.21 -1.92 17.46
N LEU A 157 7.16 -2.56 16.94
CA LEU A 157 6.40 -2.10 15.77
C LEU A 157 4.98 -1.67 16.17
N GLY A 158 4.53 -0.55 15.62
CA GLY A 158 3.17 -0.03 15.72
C GLY A 158 2.54 0.11 14.34
N SER A 159 1.21 0.03 14.28
CA SER A 159 0.48 0.17 13.02
C SER A 159 -0.49 1.34 13.10
N GLU A 160 -0.38 2.23 12.13
CA GLU A 160 -1.27 3.34 11.84
C GLU A 160 -1.99 3.04 10.51
N ILE A 161 -3.21 3.52 10.31
CA ILE A 161 -3.96 3.22 9.07
C ILE A 161 -4.45 4.49 8.42
N CYS A 162 -3.85 4.84 7.27
CA CYS A 162 -4.27 5.95 6.41
C CYS A 162 -4.59 7.20 7.26
N GLU A 163 -5.85 7.66 7.24
CA GLU A 163 -6.39 8.84 7.93
C GLU A 163 -5.94 9.03 9.39
N GLU A 164 -5.55 7.97 10.09
CA GLU A 164 -4.96 8.07 11.44
C GLU A 164 -3.73 9.01 11.50
N LEU A 165 -2.92 9.11 10.43
CA LEU A 165 -1.77 10.03 10.32
C LEU A 165 -2.18 11.51 10.24
N TRP A 166 -3.37 11.79 9.70
CA TRP A 166 -3.86 13.16 9.49
C TRP A 166 -4.54 13.72 10.74
N ALA A 167 -4.86 12.87 11.72
CA ALA A 167 -5.56 13.29 12.91
C ALA A 167 -4.66 14.11 13.84
N PRO A 168 -5.18 15.19 14.47
CA PRO A 168 -4.39 16.01 15.40
C PRO A 168 -3.74 15.22 16.54
N ASN A 169 -4.42 14.17 17.01
CA ASN A 169 -3.90 13.23 18.00
C ASN A 169 -3.66 11.86 17.34
N SER A 170 -2.71 11.82 16.41
CA SER A 170 -2.37 10.61 15.65
C SER A 170 -1.78 9.51 16.55
N PRO A 171 -2.06 8.22 16.29
CA PRO A 171 -1.53 7.09 17.07
C PRO A 171 0.00 7.06 17.20
N HIS A 172 0.75 7.46 16.17
CA HIS A 172 2.21 7.44 16.22
C HIS A 172 2.82 8.30 17.35
N ILE A 173 2.10 9.32 17.84
CA ILE A 173 2.58 10.19 18.94
C ILE A 173 2.73 9.35 20.21
N GLU A 174 1.65 8.74 20.65
CA GLU A 174 1.62 7.94 21.89
C GLU A 174 2.41 6.64 21.72
N MET A 175 2.37 6.01 20.54
CA MET A 175 3.20 4.85 20.23
C MET A 175 4.71 5.18 20.32
N GLY A 176 5.14 6.31 19.76
CA GLY A 176 6.54 6.74 19.82
C GLY A 176 7.00 7.11 21.22
N LEU A 177 6.10 7.68 22.05
CA LEU A 177 6.36 7.91 23.46
C LEU A 177 6.46 6.61 24.26
N ASP A 178 5.67 5.58 23.93
CA ASP A 178 5.79 4.23 24.52
C ASP A 178 6.96 3.40 23.93
N GLY A 179 7.79 4.00 23.09
CA GLY A 179 9.02 3.37 22.58
C GLY A 179 8.84 2.47 21.36
N VAL A 180 7.73 2.58 20.62
CA VAL A 180 7.63 2.02 19.26
C VAL A 180 8.69 2.66 18.38
N GLU A 181 9.51 1.88 17.68
CA GLU A 181 10.61 2.36 16.84
C GLU A 181 10.25 2.36 15.35
N ILE A 182 9.36 1.45 14.94
CA ILE A 182 8.91 1.30 13.55
C ILE A 182 7.39 1.46 13.47
N PHE A 183 6.92 2.35 12.59
CA PHE A 183 5.50 2.59 12.33
C PHE A 183 5.16 2.11 10.92
N THR A 184 4.16 1.24 10.78
CA THR A 184 3.60 0.89 9.47
C THR A 184 2.33 1.69 9.21
N ASN A 185 2.19 2.26 8.02
CA ASN A 185 0.97 2.90 7.55
C ASN A 185 0.51 2.30 6.23
N SER A 186 -0.66 1.67 6.23
CA SER A 186 -1.30 1.24 4.99
C SER A 186 -2.42 2.18 4.57
N SER A 187 -2.21 2.82 3.43
CA SER A 187 -3.07 3.83 2.85
C SER A 187 -3.85 3.33 1.63
N GLY A 188 -5.00 3.96 1.40
CA GLY A 188 -5.77 3.93 0.15
C GLY A 188 -6.03 5.36 -0.29
N SER A 189 -4.97 6.14 -0.44
CA SER A 189 -5.02 7.58 -0.70
C SER A 189 -5.04 7.85 -2.20
N HIS A 190 -6.13 8.44 -2.70
CA HIS A 190 -6.27 8.81 -4.11
C HIS A 190 -5.48 10.08 -4.47
N HIS A 191 -5.14 10.19 -5.76
CA HIS A 191 -4.53 11.36 -6.38
C HIS A 191 -5.44 12.57 -6.20
N VAL A 192 -4.83 13.66 -5.71
CA VAL A 192 -5.39 15.00 -5.78
C VAL A 192 -4.27 15.89 -6.30
N LEU A 193 -4.55 16.63 -7.37
CA LEU A 193 -3.56 17.48 -8.04
C LEU A 193 -2.86 18.38 -7.00
N ARG A 194 -1.51 18.36 -7.00
CA ARG A 194 -0.65 19.12 -6.07
C ARG A 194 -0.70 18.72 -4.59
N LYS A 195 -1.38 17.63 -4.20
CA LYS A 195 -1.48 17.20 -2.78
C LYS A 195 -0.30 16.34 -2.30
N ALA A 196 0.51 15.80 -3.20
CA ALA A 196 1.53 14.80 -2.85
C ALA A 196 2.47 15.27 -1.72
N HIS A 197 2.90 16.53 -1.76
CA HIS A 197 3.77 17.12 -0.74
C HIS A 197 3.21 17.01 0.67
N THR A 198 1.90 17.22 0.87
CA THR A 198 1.27 17.15 2.18
C THR A 198 1.45 15.77 2.83
N ARG A 199 1.43 14.68 2.04
CA ARG A 199 1.65 13.32 2.56
C ARG A 199 3.10 13.14 3.02
N VAL A 200 4.05 13.58 2.20
CA VAL A 200 5.49 13.49 2.49
C VAL A 200 5.83 14.32 3.73
N ASP A 201 5.31 15.54 3.80
CA ASP A 201 5.54 16.46 4.91
C ASP A 201 4.99 15.91 6.23
N LEU A 202 3.81 15.27 6.21
CA LEU A 202 3.23 14.63 7.41
C LEU A 202 4.08 13.46 7.90
N VAL A 203 4.52 12.56 7.00
CA VAL A 203 5.36 11.41 7.36
C VAL A 203 6.72 11.86 7.91
N ASN A 204 7.37 12.81 7.23
CA ASN A 204 8.64 13.36 7.68
C ASN A 204 8.47 14.12 9.01
N SER A 205 7.40 14.91 9.18
CA SER A 205 7.14 15.61 10.44
C SER A 205 6.85 14.65 11.61
N ALA A 206 6.13 13.55 11.36
CA ALA A 206 5.83 12.53 12.37
C ALA A 206 7.11 11.89 12.93
N THR A 207 8.07 11.57 12.04
CA THR A 207 9.36 10.98 12.41
C THR A 207 10.35 12.01 12.94
N ALA A 208 10.36 13.24 12.44
CA ALA A 208 11.18 14.33 12.99
C ALA A 208 10.79 14.65 14.45
N LYS A 209 9.49 14.69 14.74
CA LYS A 209 9.00 15.04 16.09
C LYS A 209 9.23 13.93 17.12
N ASN A 210 9.03 12.67 16.73
CA ASN A 210 9.04 11.54 17.67
C ASN A 210 10.30 10.67 17.59
N GLY A 211 11.10 10.81 16.53
CA GLY A 211 12.08 9.80 16.12
C GLY A 211 11.40 8.51 15.66
N GLY A 212 12.13 7.70 14.90
CA GLY A 212 11.67 6.39 14.44
C GLY A 212 11.59 6.27 12.93
N ILE A 213 11.29 5.04 12.49
CA ILE A 213 11.17 4.64 11.10
C ILE A 213 9.68 4.58 10.75
N TYR A 214 9.28 5.26 9.67
CA TYR A 214 7.90 5.26 9.21
C TYR A 214 7.82 4.68 7.81
N ILE A 215 7.00 3.65 7.68
CA ILE A 215 6.87 2.82 6.48
C ILE A 215 5.46 3.04 5.94
N LEU A 216 5.32 3.77 4.84
CA LEU A 216 4.03 4.02 4.21
C LEU A 216 3.87 3.18 2.95
N ALA A 217 2.82 2.37 2.91
CA ALA A 217 2.34 1.65 1.73
C ALA A 217 1.05 2.32 1.23
N ASN A 218 0.83 2.34 -0.07
CA ASN A 218 -0.40 2.88 -0.64
C ASN A 218 -0.85 2.08 -1.85
N GLN A 219 -2.14 2.08 -2.14
CA GLN A 219 -2.64 1.58 -3.42
C GLN A 219 -2.15 2.47 -4.57
N LYS A 220 -1.99 1.89 -5.77
CA LYS A 220 -1.57 2.64 -6.97
C LYS A 220 -2.27 2.13 -8.22
N GLY A 221 -2.92 3.01 -8.97
CA GLY A 221 -3.71 2.66 -10.15
C GLY A 221 -5.19 2.97 -9.97
N CYS A 222 -6.01 2.63 -10.96
CA CYS A 222 -7.47 2.60 -10.82
C CYS A 222 -7.88 1.28 -10.16
N ASP A 223 -8.92 1.23 -9.33
CA ASP A 223 -9.39 -0.02 -8.70
C ASP A 223 -10.83 -0.39 -9.00
N GLY A 224 -11.44 0.26 -9.98
CA GLY A 224 -12.80 -0.04 -10.47
C GLY A 224 -13.71 1.17 -10.57
N ASP A 225 -13.26 2.36 -10.15
CA ASP A 225 -14.07 3.58 -10.18
C ASP A 225 -13.33 4.78 -10.84
N ARG A 226 -13.82 5.99 -10.57
CA ARG A 226 -13.26 7.24 -11.11
C ARG A 226 -11.96 7.68 -10.43
N LEU A 227 -11.56 7.04 -9.34
CA LEU A 227 -10.38 7.43 -8.59
C LEU A 227 -9.14 6.76 -9.16
N TYR A 228 -8.03 7.50 -9.11
CA TYR A 228 -6.71 6.95 -9.34
C TYR A 228 -5.93 7.04 -8.03
N TYR A 229 -5.45 5.92 -7.50
CA TYR A 229 -4.57 5.90 -6.34
C TYR A 229 -3.14 6.16 -6.81
N ASP A 230 -2.45 7.07 -6.15
CA ASP A 230 -1.18 7.60 -6.64
C ASP A 230 0.05 6.98 -6.00
N GLY A 231 -0.07 5.84 -5.30
CA GLY A 231 1.10 5.20 -4.70
C GLY A 231 1.84 6.15 -3.76
N CYS A 232 3.05 6.57 -4.15
CA CYS A 232 3.98 7.30 -3.28
C CYS A 232 4.21 6.55 -1.97
N ALA A 233 4.40 5.23 -2.07
CA ALA A 233 4.94 4.46 -0.97
C ALA A 233 6.29 5.08 -0.58
N MET A 234 6.61 5.09 0.71
CA MET A 234 7.83 5.72 1.18
C MET A 234 8.33 5.11 2.49
N ILE A 235 9.62 5.26 2.73
CA ILE A 235 10.26 4.92 4.00
C ILE A 235 10.97 6.19 4.47
N SER A 236 10.66 6.64 5.69
CA SER A 236 11.31 7.79 6.33
C SER A 236 11.90 7.40 7.67
N MET A 237 12.94 8.10 8.10
CA MET A 237 13.57 7.93 9.39
C MET A 237 13.97 9.30 9.95
N ASN A 238 13.58 9.59 11.19
CA ASN A 238 14.00 10.77 11.95
C ASN A 238 13.84 12.14 11.22
N GLY A 239 12.85 12.26 10.32
CA GLY A 239 12.60 13.47 9.54
C GLY A 239 13.02 13.41 8.07
N ASP A 240 13.86 12.44 7.72
CA ASP A 240 14.39 12.30 6.38
C ASP A 240 13.69 11.18 5.58
N THR A 241 13.51 11.41 4.28
CA THR A 241 13.03 10.37 3.37
C THR A 241 14.21 9.49 2.94
N ILE A 242 14.07 8.18 3.11
CA ILE A 242 15.09 7.18 2.75
C ILE A 242 14.75 6.51 1.42
N ALA A 243 13.47 6.20 1.18
CA ALA A 243 13.02 5.59 -0.06
C ALA A 243 11.73 6.25 -0.56
N GLN A 244 11.65 6.48 -1.87
CA GLN A 244 10.51 7.08 -2.57
C GLN A 244 10.01 6.13 -3.66
N GLY A 245 8.73 5.81 -3.64
CA GLY A 245 8.03 5.07 -4.70
C GLY A 245 7.43 5.97 -5.76
N SER A 246 7.09 5.38 -6.89
CA SER A 246 6.47 6.09 -8.02
C SER A 246 5.10 6.66 -7.64
N GLN A 247 4.82 7.89 -8.08
CA GLN A 247 3.48 8.47 -8.00
C GLN A 247 2.55 7.90 -9.10
N PHE A 248 3.09 7.76 -10.32
CA PHE A 248 2.37 7.23 -11.48
C PHE A 248 3.26 6.22 -12.19
N SER A 249 2.79 4.99 -12.37
CA SER A 249 3.46 4.00 -13.22
C SER A 249 2.53 2.84 -13.56
N LEU A 250 2.80 2.18 -14.69
CA LEU A 250 2.02 1.04 -15.18
C LEU A 250 2.37 -0.30 -14.49
N ASN A 251 3.27 -0.27 -13.49
CA ASN A 251 3.67 -1.46 -12.75
C ASN A 251 2.58 -1.86 -11.76
N ASP A 252 2.07 -3.09 -11.88
CA ASP A 252 1.07 -3.63 -10.94
C ASP A 252 1.62 -3.81 -9.52
N VAL A 253 2.94 -3.98 -9.39
CA VAL A 253 3.64 -4.20 -8.11
C VAL A 253 4.92 -3.36 -8.12
N GLU A 254 5.11 -2.59 -7.06
CA GLU A 254 6.34 -1.85 -6.78
C GLU A 254 6.70 -2.04 -5.31
N VAL A 255 7.91 -2.48 -5.02
CA VAL A 255 8.39 -2.72 -3.64
C VAL A 255 9.58 -1.81 -3.40
N LEU A 256 9.54 -1.10 -2.29
CA LEU A 256 10.67 -0.32 -1.77
C LEU A 256 11.27 -1.09 -0.62
N VAL A 257 12.59 -1.17 -0.59
CA VAL A 257 13.35 -1.81 0.47
C VAL A 257 14.37 -0.81 0.98
N ALA A 258 14.48 -0.69 2.30
CA ALA A 258 15.52 0.12 2.93
C ALA A 258 16.13 -0.65 4.10
N THR A 259 17.43 -0.49 4.25
CA THR A 259 18.20 -1.03 5.37
C THR A 259 18.59 0.11 6.29
N LEU A 260 18.19 0.02 7.55
CA LEU A 260 18.20 1.11 8.52
C LEU A 260 18.77 0.64 9.84
N ASP A 261 19.39 1.55 10.58
CA ASP A 261 19.97 1.28 11.89
C ASP A 261 19.02 1.73 13.00
N LEU A 262 18.61 0.80 13.87
CA LEU A 262 17.77 1.10 15.02
C LEU A 262 18.50 1.96 16.07
N GLU A 263 19.83 1.90 16.12
CA GLU A 263 20.62 2.75 17.02
C GLU A 263 20.60 4.21 16.57
N ASP A 264 20.37 4.52 15.30
CA ASP A 264 20.16 5.89 14.84
C ASP A 264 18.84 6.45 15.41
N VAL A 265 17.79 5.63 15.48
CA VAL A 265 16.51 6.00 16.13
C VAL A 265 16.71 6.21 17.63
N ARG A 266 17.41 5.28 18.29
CA ARG A 266 17.64 5.34 19.75
C ARG A 266 18.48 6.55 20.13
N SER A 267 19.55 6.82 19.38
CA SER A 267 20.43 7.97 19.57
C SER A 267 19.72 9.29 19.30
N TYR A 268 18.96 9.38 18.21
CA TYR A 268 18.13 10.55 17.88
C TYR A 268 17.13 10.87 19.00
N ARG A 269 16.46 9.85 19.54
CA ARG A 269 15.54 10.02 20.68
C ARG A 269 16.27 10.41 21.97
N ALA A 270 17.47 9.89 22.21
CA ALA A 270 18.27 10.23 23.37
C ALA A 270 18.71 11.70 23.36
N GLU A 271 19.02 12.26 22.18
CA GLU A 271 19.36 13.67 21.99
C GLU A 271 18.21 14.61 22.42
N ILE A 272 16.95 14.21 22.18
CA ILE A 272 15.77 15.02 22.46
C ILE A 272 15.27 14.79 23.90
N SER A 273 15.92 15.43 24.87
CA SER A 273 15.60 15.26 26.31
C SER A 273 14.16 15.64 26.69
N SER A 274 13.57 16.65 26.05
CA SER A 274 12.19 17.08 26.31
C SER A 274 11.16 15.99 25.98
N ARG A 275 11.40 15.23 24.90
CA ARG A 275 10.59 14.06 24.51
C ARG A 275 10.66 12.98 25.58
N ASN A 276 11.85 12.68 26.09
CA ASN A 276 12.08 11.63 27.08
C ASN A 276 11.35 11.90 28.40
N LEU A 277 11.25 13.17 28.81
CA LEU A 277 10.46 13.57 29.96
C LEU A 277 8.97 13.25 29.78
N VAL A 278 8.41 13.49 28.60
CA VAL A 278 7.01 13.15 28.28
C VAL A 278 6.83 11.63 28.21
N ALA A 279 7.74 10.93 27.55
CA ALA A 279 7.73 9.47 27.42
C ALA A 279 7.71 8.75 28.79
N SER A 280 8.39 9.30 29.80
CA SER A 280 8.38 8.72 31.16
C SER A 280 6.99 8.68 31.84
N LYS A 281 6.00 9.41 31.30
CA LYS A 281 4.68 9.60 31.92
C LYS A 281 3.54 8.91 31.16
N VAL A 282 3.81 8.29 30.00
CA VAL A 282 2.74 7.71 29.17
C VAL A 282 2.28 6.36 29.70
N ASN A 283 1.00 6.05 29.54
CA ASN A 283 0.49 4.71 29.81
C ASN A 283 0.96 3.76 28.71
N SER A 284 1.35 2.54 29.09
CA SER A 284 1.85 1.56 28.13
C SER A 284 0.78 1.08 27.15
N TYR A 285 1.21 0.74 25.94
CA TYR A 285 0.38 -0.04 25.02
C TYR A 285 0.35 -1.52 25.42
N PRO A 286 -0.75 -2.24 25.15
CA PRO A 286 -0.71 -3.70 25.14
C PRO A 286 0.37 -4.18 24.16
N ARG A 287 1.28 -5.04 24.63
CA ARG A 287 2.42 -5.54 23.83
C ARG A 287 2.24 -7.01 23.52
N ILE A 288 2.13 -7.34 22.24
CA ILE A 288 2.15 -8.72 21.77
C ILE A 288 3.60 -9.14 21.61
N LYS A 289 4.05 -10.09 22.43
CA LYS A 289 5.41 -10.60 22.39
C LYS A 289 5.58 -11.54 21.21
N VAL A 290 6.54 -11.26 20.34
CA VAL A 290 6.83 -12.04 19.14
C VAL A 290 8.24 -12.62 19.27
N ASN A 291 8.36 -13.95 19.22
CA ASN A 291 9.65 -14.64 19.27
C ASN A 291 10.36 -14.58 17.91
N PHE A 292 10.72 -13.38 17.48
CA PHE A 292 11.36 -13.08 16.20
C PHE A 292 12.35 -11.93 16.37
N ALA A 293 13.41 -11.91 15.58
CA ALA A 293 14.34 -10.78 15.49
C ALA A 293 14.27 -10.25 14.06
N LEU A 294 14.11 -8.94 13.89
CA LEU A 294 14.10 -8.30 12.57
C LEU A 294 15.50 -8.14 12.00
N SER A 295 16.50 -8.03 12.87
CA SER A 295 17.91 -7.93 12.53
C SER A 295 18.57 -9.31 12.46
N CYS A 296 19.62 -9.42 11.63
CA CYS A 296 20.48 -10.60 11.60
C CYS A 296 21.60 -10.49 12.64
N SER A 297 22.16 -11.63 13.05
CA SER A 297 23.26 -11.68 14.03
C SER A 297 24.59 -11.13 13.51
N ASP A 298 24.79 -11.13 12.18
CA ASP A 298 26.02 -10.68 11.50
C ASP A 298 25.77 -9.39 10.71
N ASP A 299 25.41 -8.30 11.40
CA ASP A 299 24.98 -7.04 10.79
C ASP A 299 26.05 -5.92 10.77
N VAL A 300 27.24 -6.16 11.34
CA VAL A 300 28.32 -5.17 11.50
C VAL A 300 28.79 -4.54 10.17
N CYS A 301 28.65 -5.26 9.05
CA CYS A 301 29.10 -4.80 7.72
C CYS A 301 27.94 -4.45 6.77
N VAL A 302 26.70 -4.41 7.26
CA VAL A 302 25.55 -4.12 6.41
C VAL A 302 25.44 -2.61 6.19
N SER A 303 25.59 -2.17 4.94
CA SER A 303 25.42 -0.76 4.58
C SER A 303 23.96 -0.32 4.81
N THR A 304 23.80 0.81 5.50
CA THR A 304 22.52 1.50 5.61
C THR A 304 22.21 2.30 4.36
N CYS A 305 20.95 2.66 4.18
CA CYS A 305 20.50 3.53 3.11
C CYS A 305 20.62 5.01 3.53
N GLU A 306 21.16 5.83 2.63
CA GLU A 306 21.31 7.28 2.85
C GLU A 306 20.02 8.05 2.55
N PRO A 307 19.79 9.20 3.23
CA PRO A 307 18.70 10.12 2.91
C PRO A 307 18.68 10.57 1.45
N ILE A 308 17.46 10.71 0.90
CA ILE A 308 17.21 11.23 -0.44
C ILE A 308 16.32 12.47 -0.38
N LYS A 309 16.51 13.36 -1.35
CA LYS A 309 15.59 14.47 -1.57
C LYS A 309 14.39 14.00 -2.39
N TRP A 310 13.18 14.19 -1.85
CA TRP A 310 11.95 13.87 -2.56
C TRP A 310 11.85 14.63 -3.88
N ARG A 311 11.55 13.91 -4.97
CA ARG A 311 11.32 14.49 -6.29
C ARG A 311 9.82 14.60 -6.56
N TYR A 312 9.34 15.82 -6.73
CA TYR A 312 7.95 16.11 -7.08
C TYR A 312 7.80 16.28 -8.60
N TYR A 313 6.65 15.88 -9.12
CA TYR A 313 6.23 16.22 -10.47
C TYR A 313 5.68 17.65 -10.52
N SER A 314 5.86 18.32 -11.65
CA SER A 314 5.15 19.57 -11.92
C SER A 314 3.65 19.31 -12.05
N PRO A 315 2.78 20.34 -11.90
CA PRO A 315 1.34 20.17 -12.12
C PRO A 315 1.00 19.61 -13.51
N GLU A 316 1.73 20.03 -14.54
CA GLU A 316 1.55 19.56 -15.92
C GLU A 316 1.98 18.10 -16.08
N GLU A 317 3.07 17.70 -15.43
CA GLU A 317 3.51 16.30 -15.37
C GLU A 317 2.46 15.43 -14.66
N GLU A 318 1.92 15.87 -13.51
CA GLU A 318 0.82 15.17 -12.81
C GLU A 318 -0.41 14.99 -13.72
N ILE A 319 -0.82 16.04 -14.45
CA ILE A 319 -1.93 16.00 -15.40
C ILE A 319 -1.63 15.05 -16.57
N SER A 320 -0.38 15.00 -17.03
CA SER A 320 0.00 14.13 -18.14
C SER A 320 0.10 12.66 -17.75
N LEU A 321 0.43 12.35 -16.49
CA LEU A 321 0.76 11.00 -16.03
C LEU A 321 -0.43 10.32 -15.32
N GLY A 322 -1.12 11.02 -14.42
CA GLY A 322 -2.21 10.44 -13.61
C GLY A 322 -3.38 9.96 -14.46
N PRO A 323 -4.06 10.86 -15.19
CA PRO A 323 -5.11 10.49 -16.14
C PRO A 323 -4.67 9.46 -17.19
N ALA A 324 -3.41 9.49 -17.64
CA ALA A 324 -2.88 8.52 -18.59
C ALA A 324 -2.80 7.10 -17.99
N CYS A 325 -2.27 6.97 -16.77
CA CYS A 325 -2.23 5.69 -16.06
C CYS A 325 -3.65 5.19 -15.72
N TRP A 326 -4.58 6.11 -15.39
CA TRP A 326 -5.99 5.77 -15.16
C TRP A 326 -6.65 5.22 -16.43
N LEU A 327 -6.48 5.87 -17.59
CA LEU A 327 -7.00 5.38 -18.87
C LEU A 327 -6.42 4.00 -19.24
N TRP A 328 -5.14 3.76 -18.95
CA TRP A 328 -4.53 2.46 -19.19
C TRP A 328 -5.21 1.36 -18.37
N ASP A 329 -5.40 1.58 -17.07
CA ASP A 329 -6.09 0.63 -16.20
C ASP A 329 -7.54 0.43 -16.62
N TYR A 330 -8.23 1.50 -17.00
CA TYR A 330 -9.61 1.43 -17.49
C TYR A 330 -9.71 0.59 -18.77
N LEU A 331 -8.81 0.83 -19.75
CA LEU A 331 -8.79 0.10 -21.01
C LEU A 331 -8.50 -1.40 -20.79
N ARG A 332 -7.44 -1.72 -20.05
CA ARG A 332 -7.01 -3.13 -19.88
C ARG A 332 -7.99 -3.96 -19.03
N ARG A 333 -8.76 -3.33 -18.14
CA ARG A 333 -9.72 -4.01 -17.25
C ARG A 333 -11.13 -4.08 -17.81
N SER A 334 -11.51 -3.11 -18.64
CA SER A 334 -12.78 -3.15 -19.37
C SER A 334 -12.78 -4.16 -20.54
N ASN A 335 -11.61 -4.73 -20.87
CA ASN A 335 -11.40 -5.62 -22.02
C ASN A 335 -11.87 -5.01 -23.35
N GLN A 336 -11.86 -3.68 -23.46
CA GLN A 336 -12.24 -2.98 -24.68
C GLN A 336 -11.07 -2.88 -25.66
N ALA A 337 -11.38 -2.71 -26.94
CA ALA A 337 -10.38 -2.66 -28.01
C ALA A 337 -9.63 -1.32 -28.10
N GLY A 338 -10.18 -0.25 -27.52
CA GLY A 338 -9.60 1.09 -27.60
C GLY A 338 -10.58 2.17 -27.17
N PHE A 339 -10.28 3.41 -27.56
CA PHE A 339 -11.08 4.58 -27.27
C PHE A 339 -11.65 5.20 -28.55
N LEU A 340 -12.86 5.75 -28.45
CA LEU A 340 -13.41 6.69 -29.43
C LEU A 340 -13.34 8.10 -28.83
N LEU A 341 -12.61 9.00 -29.47
CA LEU A 341 -12.45 10.39 -29.01
C LEU A 341 -12.93 11.37 -30.10
N PRO A 342 -14.12 11.97 -29.95
CA PRO A 342 -14.58 13.03 -30.84
C PRO A 342 -13.70 14.29 -30.69
N LEU A 343 -12.98 14.65 -31.75
CA LEU A 343 -12.11 15.83 -31.79
C LEU A 343 -12.87 17.02 -32.37
N SER A 344 -13.08 18.06 -31.56
CA SER A 344 -13.74 19.29 -31.99
C SER A 344 -12.76 20.33 -32.54
N GLY A 345 -11.46 20.14 -32.33
CA GLY A 345 -10.42 21.15 -32.54
C GLY A 345 -10.25 22.12 -31.36
N GLY A 346 -11.09 22.01 -30.32
CA GLY A 346 -10.96 22.77 -29.07
C GLY A 346 -9.89 22.23 -28.13
N ILE A 347 -9.51 23.05 -27.14
CA ILE A 347 -8.43 22.75 -26.20
C ILE A 347 -8.70 21.49 -25.35
N ASP A 348 -9.94 21.26 -24.93
CA ASP A 348 -10.29 20.10 -24.08
C ASP A 348 -10.17 18.76 -24.82
N SER A 349 -10.69 18.70 -26.05
CA SER A 349 -10.57 17.51 -26.90
C SER A 349 -9.11 17.23 -27.27
N SER A 350 -8.32 18.29 -27.45
CA SER A 350 -6.88 18.20 -27.72
C SER A 350 -6.10 17.73 -26.48
N ALA A 351 -6.41 18.26 -25.30
CA ALA A 351 -5.79 17.83 -24.04
C ALA A 351 -6.09 16.34 -23.76
N THR A 352 -7.33 15.91 -23.99
CA THR A 352 -7.72 14.49 -23.88
C THR A 352 -6.92 13.61 -24.85
N ALA A 353 -6.72 14.06 -26.09
CA ALA A 353 -5.87 13.36 -27.05
C ALA A 353 -4.41 13.28 -26.59
N CYS A 354 -3.88 14.36 -25.99
CA CYS A 354 -2.53 14.38 -25.41
C CYS A 354 -2.39 13.39 -24.23
N ILE A 355 -3.42 13.23 -23.40
CA ILE A 355 -3.42 12.23 -22.31
C ILE A 355 -3.37 10.82 -22.90
N VAL A 356 -4.14 10.52 -23.95
CA VAL A 356 -4.09 9.22 -24.65
C VAL A 356 -2.69 9.00 -25.26
N TYR A 357 -2.08 10.04 -25.83
CA TYR A 357 -0.71 9.96 -26.34
C TYR A 357 0.32 9.71 -25.22
N SER A 358 0.17 10.39 -24.07
CA SER A 358 0.99 10.16 -22.88
C SER A 358 0.87 8.71 -22.39
N MET A 359 -0.36 8.16 -22.36
CA MET A 359 -0.61 6.75 -22.04
C MET A 359 0.17 5.82 -22.99
N CYS A 360 0.09 6.03 -24.30
CA CYS A 360 0.85 5.25 -25.29
C CYS A 360 2.36 5.34 -25.05
N ARG A 361 2.88 6.53 -24.71
CA ARG A 361 4.31 6.73 -24.38
C ARG A 361 4.70 5.94 -23.13
N GLN A 362 3.88 5.95 -22.08
CA GLN A 362 4.11 5.15 -20.87
C GLN A 362 4.13 3.64 -21.18
N VAL A 363 3.22 3.17 -22.03
CA VAL A 363 3.20 1.76 -22.48
C VAL A 363 4.48 1.40 -23.23
N CYS A 364 4.91 2.23 -24.19
CA CYS A 364 6.16 2.01 -24.91
C CYS A 364 7.39 1.99 -23.97
N LEU A 365 7.43 2.89 -22.98
CA LEU A 365 8.48 2.90 -21.96
C LEU A 365 8.46 1.63 -21.10
N ALA A 366 7.28 1.20 -20.66
CA ALA A 366 7.12 -0.04 -19.90
C ALA A 366 7.59 -1.27 -20.69
N VAL A 367 7.20 -1.39 -21.96
CA VAL A 367 7.66 -2.47 -22.85
C VAL A 367 9.18 -2.45 -23.01
N LYS A 368 9.77 -1.26 -23.24
CA LYS A 368 11.22 -1.10 -23.38
C LYS A 368 11.97 -1.52 -22.12
N ASN A 369 11.39 -1.27 -20.94
CA ASN A 369 11.95 -1.65 -19.65
C ASN A 369 11.68 -3.12 -19.28
N GLY A 370 11.14 -3.93 -20.20
CA GLY A 370 10.94 -5.36 -20.01
C GLY A 370 9.63 -5.75 -19.31
N SER A 371 8.68 -4.82 -19.15
CA SER A 371 7.39 -5.12 -18.54
C SER A 371 6.55 -6.01 -19.45
N LYS A 372 6.40 -7.28 -19.07
CA LYS A 372 5.57 -8.28 -19.77
C LYS A 372 4.05 -7.99 -19.73
N LEU A 373 3.62 -7.06 -18.86
CA LEU A 373 2.22 -6.66 -18.66
C LEU A 373 1.58 -6.05 -19.93
N CYS A 374 2.39 -5.48 -20.82
CA CYS A 374 1.93 -4.77 -22.02
C CYS A 374 1.78 -5.67 -23.25
N VAL A 375 2.08 -6.98 -23.16
CA VAL A 375 2.16 -7.88 -24.32
C VAL A 375 1.23 -9.10 -24.16
N ARG A 376 -0.01 -8.91 -23.71
CA ARG A 376 -1.06 -9.93 -23.89
C ARG A 376 -1.88 -9.58 -25.14
N PRO A 377 -1.74 -10.32 -26.25
CA PRO A 377 -2.68 -10.20 -27.34
C PRO A 377 -4.07 -10.64 -26.87
N CYS A 378 -5.10 -9.94 -27.38
CA CYS A 378 -6.50 -10.32 -27.25
C CYS A 378 -6.67 -11.81 -27.64
N PRO A 379 -7.42 -12.63 -26.88
CA PRO A 379 -7.59 -14.04 -27.23
C PRO A 379 -8.57 -14.15 -28.40
N SER A 380 -8.06 -14.02 -29.63
CA SER A 380 -8.74 -14.54 -30.82
C SER A 380 -8.23 -15.94 -31.13
N ASN A 381 -9.16 -16.90 -31.14
CA ASN A 381 -8.97 -18.25 -31.62
C ASN A 381 -8.28 -18.26 -33.00
N GLN A 382 -7.04 -18.73 -33.09
CA GLN A 382 -6.50 -19.41 -34.28
C GLN A 382 -5.18 -20.14 -33.97
N LYS A 383 -5.07 -21.37 -34.50
CA LYS A 383 -3.94 -22.31 -34.35
C LYS A 383 -2.61 -21.74 -34.88
N PRO A 384 -1.46 -22.27 -34.42
CA PRO A 384 -0.15 -21.69 -34.74
C PRO A 384 0.33 -22.12 -36.13
N SER A 385 0.61 -21.14 -37.00
CA SER A 385 1.43 -21.35 -38.19
C SER A 385 2.58 -20.36 -38.21
N GLN A 386 3.78 -20.91 -38.03
CA GLN A 386 5.09 -20.51 -38.56
C GLN A 386 5.53 -19.03 -38.51
N SER A 387 6.57 -18.80 -37.69
CA SER A 387 7.70 -17.87 -37.84
C SER A 387 7.53 -16.64 -38.74
N VAL A 388 7.40 -15.46 -38.12
CA VAL A 388 7.78 -14.18 -38.74
C VAL A 388 8.50 -13.32 -37.68
N GLY A 389 9.68 -12.82 -38.04
CA GLY A 389 10.54 -11.96 -37.22
C GLY A 389 9.97 -10.56 -36.96
N PRO A 390 10.75 -9.67 -36.31
CA PRO A 390 10.24 -8.44 -35.72
C PRO A 390 10.08 -7.37 -36.78
N ASP A 391 8.85 -7.07 -37.17
CA ASP A 391 8.54 -5.93 -38.03
C ASP A 391 7.46 -5.05 -37.39
N PHE A 392 7.87 -4.31 -36.35
CA PHE A 392 7.12 -3.16 -35.83
C PHE A 392 7.58 -1.90 -36.58
N ARG A 393 7.31 -1.84 -37.88
CA ARG A 393 7.43 -0.61 -38.68
C ARG A 393 6.03 -0.04 -38.93
N SER A 394 5.81 1.16 -38.37
CA SER A 394 4.72 2.09 -38.69
C SER A 394 3.29 1.54 -38.67
N SER A 395 2.70 1.35 -37.49
CA SER A 395 1.25 1.51 -37.35
C SER A 395 0.91 2.99 -37.46
N ARG A 396 0.69 3.46 -38.70
CA ARG A 396 0.04 4.75 -38.97
C ARG A 396 -1.26 4.79 -38.18
N LEU A 397 -1.42 5.80 -37.32
CA LEU A 397 -2.74 6.24 -36.88
C LEU A 397 -3.58 6.45 -38.15
N ARG A 398 -4.60 5.61 -38.39
CA ARG A 398 -5.66 5.94 -39.34
C ARG A 398 -6.58 6.94 -38.66
N LEU A 399 -6.16 8.22 -38.68
CA LEU A 399 -7.08 9.33 -38.52
C LEU A 399 -8.01 9.30 -39.74
N TRP A 400 -9.27 8.96 -39.54
CA TRP A 400 -10.30 9.18 -40.54
C TRP A 400 -10.49 10.70 -40.66
N GLY A 401 -9.88 11.30 -41.69
CA GLY A 401 -10.15 12.67 -42.07
C GLY A 401 -11.57 12.78 -42.60
N PHE A 402 -12.39 13.60 -41.95
CA PHE A 402 -13.62 14.08 -42.57
C PHE A 402 -13.22 14.99 -43.73
N GLY A 403 -13.70 14.63 -44.92
CA GLY A 403 -13.59 15.45 -46.12
C GLY A 403 -14.29 16.79 -45.93
N GLN A 404 -13.75 17.79 -46.61
CA GLN A 404 -14.39 19.07 -46.85
C GLN A 404 -15.85 18.88 -47.29
N LEU A 405 -16.76 19.55 -46.60
CA LEU A 405 -17.95 20.19 -47.16
C LEU A 405 -18.22 21.48 -46.37
#